data_AF-A0A431L0W9-F1
#
_entry.id   AF-A0A431L0W9-F1
#
_cell.length_a   1.000
_cell.length_b   1.000
_cell.length_c   1.000
_cell.angle_alpha   90.00
_cell.angle_beta   90.00
_cell.angle_gamma   90.00
#
_symmetry.space_group_name_H-M   'P 1'
#
loop_
_entity.id
_entity.type
_entity.pdbx_description
1 polymer ?
#
loop_
_entity_poly.entity_id
_entity_poly.type
_entity_poly.pdbx_seq_one_letter_code
_entity_poly.pdbx_strand_id
1 'polypeptide(L)'
;MCQSVPAGYDATPLNPHQYPILIKVFGAVVCVVVLASLISAPPYLIAGRQVYKAERAYLKGDFSEGLAIYRDVFKKYPNAFAARVGVAQGLFAQNNEESAKQAFEMLRFSKLDKYQWEDLKKVMPEKYQRAFEPIGHYDDYVVKNEVTE
;
A
#
# COMPACT_ATOMS: atom_id res chain seq x y z
N MET A 1 -28.96 -0.43 -49.89
CA MET A 1 -30.06 0.35 -49.31
C MET A 1 -29.45 1.45 -48.46
N CYS A 2 -29.29 2.66 -49.01
CA CYS A 2 -28.83 3.82 -48.24
C CYS A 2 -30.08 4.52 -47.72
N GLN A 3 -30.33 4.47 -46.41
CA GLN A 3 -31.38 5.29 -45.79
C GLN A 3 -30.97 6.75 -45.90
N SER A 4 -31.73 7.52 -46.68
CA SER A 4 -31.58 8.98 -46.75
C SER A 4 -32.01 9.59 -45.42
N VAL A 5 -31.12 10.39 -44.84
CA VAL A 5 -31.35 11.16 -43.61
C VAL A 5 -32.54 12.13 -43.84
N PRO A 6 -33.50 12.23 -42.92
CA PRO A 6 -34.69 13.07 -43.11
C PRO A 6 -34.33 14.56 -43.24
N ALA A 7 -34.98 15.24 -44.18
CA ALA A 7 -34.82 16.67 -44.42
C ALA A 7 -35.30 17.47 -43.19
N GLY A 8 -34.38 18.22 -42.59
CA GLY A 8 -34.61 18.96 -41.33
C GLY A 8 -33.40 18.97 -40.38
N TYR A 9 -32.39 18.13 -40.64
CA TYR A 9 -31.09 18.22 -39.98
C TYR A 9 -30.09 18.90 -40.91
N ASP A 10 -30.10 20.24 -40.92
CA ASP A 10 -29.04 21.03 -41.52
C ASP A 10 -27.78 20.85 -40.66
N ALA A 11 -26.88 19.96 -41.08
CA ALA A 11 -25.58 19.82 -40.45
C ALA A 11 -24.72 21.04 -40.84
N THR A 12 -24.89 22.15 -40.13
CA THR A 12 -23.95 23.28 -40.22
C THR A 12 -22.55 22.76 -39.88
N PRO A 13 -21.57 22.87 -40.78
CA PRO A 13 -20.21 22.48 -40.46
C PRO A 13 -19.72 23.37 -39.32
N LEU A 14 -19.39 22.77 -38.17
CA LEU A 14 -18.82 23.48 -37.04
C LEU A 14 -17.50 24.12 -37.51
N ASN A 15 -17.43 25.45 -37.49
CA ASN A 15 -16.18 26.15 -37.78
C ASN A 15 -15.11 25.69 -36.78
N PRO A 16 -13.92 25.29 -37.26
CA PRO A 16 -12.81 24.93 -36.39
C PRO A 16 -12.58 26.03 -35.34
N HIS A 17 -12.51 25.64 -34.06
CA HIS A 17 -12.29 26.51 -32.88
C HIS A 17 -13.48 27.35 -32.36
N GLN A 18 -14.67 27.30 -32.94
CA GLN A 18 -15.86 27.92 -32.35
C GLN A 18 -16.73 26.91 -31.63
N TYR A 19 -16.36 26.65 -30.38
CA TYR A 19 -17.15 25.82 -29.47
C TYR A 19 -18.02 26.70 -28.57
N PRO A 20 -19.29 26.32 -28.34
CA PRO A 20 -20.18 27.06 -27.46
C PRO A 20 -19.59 27.14 -26.05
N ILE A 21 -19.86 28.26 -25.37
CA ILE A 21 -19.31 28.60 -24.05
C ILE A 21 -19.50 27.47 -23.04
N LEU A 22 -20.61 26.73 -23.14
CA LEU A 22 -20.92 25.58 -22.27
C LEU A 22 -19.82 24.49 -22.29
N ILE A 23 -19.22 24.20 -23.45
CA ILE A 23 -18.18 23.17 -23.59
C ILE A 23 -16.86 23.64 -22.96
N LYS A 24 -16.55 24.94 -23.03
CA LYS A 24 -15.39 25.55 -22.32
C LYS A 24 -15.49 25.31 -20.83
N VAL A 25 -16.66 25.61 -20.28
CA VAL A 25 -16.92 25.51 -18.84
C VAL A 25 -16.88 24.05 -18.41
N PHE A 26 -17.50 23.14 -19.16
CA PHE A 26 -17.48 21.71 -18.84
C PHE A 26 -16.06 21.14 -18.85
N GLY A 27 -15.26 21.47 -19.87
CA GLY A 27 -13.84 21.06 -19.92
C GLY A 27 -13.03 21.62 -18.76
N ALA A 28 -13.23 22.89 -18.39
CA ALA A 28 -12.58 23.49 -17.23
C ALA A 28 -12.96 22.80 -15.92
N VAL A 29 -14.25 22.46 -15.74
CA VAL A 29 -14.72 21.74 -14.55
C VAL A 29 -14.10 20.35 -14.45
N VAL A 30 -14.07 19.58 -15.55
CA VAL A 30 -13.42 18.25 -15.57
C VAL A 30 -11.94 18.37 -15.23
N CYS A 31 -11.22 19.34 -15.81
CA CYS A 31 -9.82 19.59 -15.47
C CYS A 31 -9.63 19.91 -13.99
N VAL A 32 -10.48 20.76 -13.41
CA VAL A 32 -10.41 21.12 -11.98
C VAL A 32 -10.67 19.89 -11.10
N VAL A 33 -11.64 19.04 -11.44
CA VAL A 33 -11.93 17.81 -10.69
C VAL A 33 -10.77 16.82 -10.77
N VAL A 34 -10.19 16.61 -11.95
CA VAL A 34 -9.01 15.75 -12.13
C VAL A 34 -7.81 16.28 -11.33
N LEU A 35 -7.56 17.60 -11.39
CA LEU A 35 -6.51 18.25 -10.61
C LEU A 35 -6.75 18.14 -9.10
N ALA A 36 -7.99 18.32 -8.64
CA ALA A 36 -8.34 18.12 -7.24
C ALA A 36 -8.09 16.67 -6.80
N SER A 37 -8.44 15.68 -7.64
CA SER A 37 -8.15 14.26 -7.41
C SER A 37 -6.65 13.95 -7.34
N LEU A 38 -5.83 14.61 -8.17
CA LEU A 38 -4.38 14.45 -8.18
C LEU A 38 -3.69 15.16 -7.00
N ILE A 39 -4.20 16.32 -6.58
CA ILE A 39 -3.70 17.06 -5.40
C ILE A 39 -4.06 16.32 -4.10
N SER A 40 -5.19 15.62 -4.09
CA SER A 40 -5.52 14.63 -3.05
C SER A 40 -4.63 13.37 -3.12
N ALA A 41 -3.45 13.48 -3.78
CA ALA A 41 -2.39 12.50 -3.90
C ALA A 41 -2.47 11.48 -2.76
N PRO A 42 -2.98 10.27 -3.04
CA PRO A 42 -3.45 9.47 -1.94
C PRO A 42 -2.28 9.13 -0.99
N PRO A 43 -2.54 9.03 0.33
CA PRO A 43 -1.54 8.87 1.38
C PRO A 43 -0.54 7.71 1.19
N TYR A 44 -0.82 6.77 0.28
CA TYR A 44 0.07 5.67 -0.12
C TYR A 44 1.44 6.11 -0.66
N LEU A 45 1.53 7.22 -1.42
CA LEU A 45 2.81 7.64 -2.02
C LEU A 45 3.83 8.11 -0.98
N ILE A 46 3.34 8.83 0.03
CA ILE A 46 4.18 9.36 1.11
C ILE A 46 4.63 8.21 2.01
N ALA A 47 3.75 7.25 2.30
CA ALA A 47 4.10 6.05 3.06
C ALA A 47 5.17 5.20 2.33
N GLY A 48 5.03 4.99 1.03
CA GLY A 48 5.94 4.16 0.24
C GLY A 48 7.39 4.66 0.25
N ARG A 49 7.60 5.98 0.11
CA ARG A 49 8.96 6.55 0.15
C ARG A 49 9.64 6.36 1.52
N GLN A 50 8.89 6.49 2.60
CA GLN A 50 9.42 6.33 3.96
C GLN A 50 9.73 4.88 4.27
N VAL A 51 8.85 3.95 3.86
CA VAL A 51 9.08 2.50 3.93
C VAL A 51 10.36 2.13 3.17
N TYR A 52 10.56 2.64 1.97
CA TYR A 52 11.78 2.37 1.19
C TYR A 52 13.06 2.88 1.90
N LYS A 53 13.01 4.04 2.54
CA LYS A 53 14.15 4.53 3.33
C LYS A 53 14.46 3.62 4.51
N ALA A 54 13.42 3.17 5.22
CA ALA A 54 13.56 2.25 6.34
C ALA A 54 14.15 0.91 5.88
N GLU A 55 13.64 0.35 4.78
CA GLU A 55 14.19 -0.87 4.16
C GLU A 55 15.68 -0.75 3.87
N ARG A 56 16.10 0.39 3.29
CA ARG A 56 17.50 0.65 3.00
C ARG A 56 18.36 0.77 4.28
N ALA A 57 17.81 1.28 5.38
CA ALA A 57 18.49 1.32 6.67
C ALA A 57 18.68 -0.09 7.25
N TYR A 58 17.66 -0.95 7.16
CA TYR A 58 17.74 -2.37 7.52
C TYR A 58 18.83 -3.10 6.75
N LEU A 59 18.90 -2.92 5.43
CA LEU A 59 19.93 -3.54 4.60
C LEU A 59 21.34 -3.07 4.93
N LYS A 60 21.49 -1.88 5.52
CA LYS A 60 22.77 -1.36 6.02
C LYS A 60 23.11 -1.83 7.43
N GLY A 61 22.22 -2.56 8.09
CA GLY A 61 22.37 -3.01 9.47
C GLY A 61 21.96 -1.97 10.52
N ASP A 62 21.43 -0.81 10.12
CA ASP A 62 20.89 0.18 11.06
C ASP A 62 19.40 -0.09 11.34
N PHE A 63 19.17 -1.14 12.13
CA PHE A 63 17.84 -1.57 12.54
C PHE A 63 17.13 -0.52 13.40
N SER A 64 17.88 0.33 14.11
CA SER A 64 17.34 1.34 15.02
C SER A 64 16.68 2.49 14.26
N GLU A 65 17.38 3.01 13.23
CA GLU A 65 16.88 4.09 12.37
C GLU A 65 15.68 3.60 11.54
N GLY A 66 15.79 2.41 10.95
CA GLY A 66 14.70 1.82 10.17
C GLY A 66 13.43 1.62 11.00
N LEU A 67 13.56 1.12 12.23
CA LEU A 67 12.43 0.92 13.13
C LEU A 67 11.74 2.24 13.50
N ALA A 68 12.51 3.30 13.74
CA ALA A 68 11.95 4.63 14.04
C ALA A 68 11.09 5.15 12.87
N ILE A 69 11.60 5.04 11.64
CA ILE A 69 10.88 5.44 10.43
C ILE A 69 9.60 4.58 10.27
N TYR A 70 9.71 3.25 10.43
CA TYR A 70 8.56 2.36 10.33
C TYR A 70 7.48 2.67 11.38
N ARG A 71 7.87 2.96 12.63
CA ARG A 71 6.93 3.38 13.68
C ARG A 71 6.21 4.68 13.33
N ASP A 72 6.92 5.65 12.77
CA ASP A 72 6.32 6.93 12.37
C ASP A 72 5.33 6.76 11.20
N VAL A 73 5.67 5.91 10.24
CA VAL A 73 4.76 5.57 9.14
C VAL A 73 3.54 4.82 9.68
N PHE A 74 3.74 3.85 10.57
CA PHE A 74 2.65 3.07 11.16
C PHE A 74 1.69 3.94 12.00
N LYS A 75 2.21 4.93 12.74
CA LYS A 75 1.38 5.90 13.47
C LYS A 75 0.51 6.75 12.54
N LYS A 76 1.06 7.18 11.40
CA LYS A 76 0.32 7.99 10.41
C LYS A 76 -0.63 7.15 9.57
N TYR A 77 -0.26 5.90 9.31
CA TYR A 77 -0.95 4.97 8.43
C TYR A 77 -1.04 3.58 9.09
N PRO A 78 -1.96 3.38 10.04
CA PRO A 78 -2.08 2.10 10.76
C PRO A 78 -2.49 0.92 9.85
N ASN A 79 -3.07 1.24 8.68
CA ASN A 79 -3.44 0.26 7.65
C ASN A 79 -2.29 -0.07 6.68
N ALA A 80 -1.13 0.58 6.79
CA ALA A 80 0.02 0.29 5.93
C ALA A 80 0.67 -1.03 6.34
N PHE A 81 0.35 -2.11 5.61
CA PHE A 81 0.84 -3.45 5.89
C PHE A 81 2.37 -3.54 5.89
N ALA A 82 3.04 -2.95 4.89
CA ALA A 82 4.51 -2.93 4.82
C ALA A 82 5.15 -2.28 6.05
N ALA A 83 4.56 -1.21 6.58
CA ALA A 83 5.07 -0.57 7.79
C ALA A 83 4.88 -1.45 9.03
N ARG A 84 3.76 -2.18 9.12
CA ARG A 84 3.51 -3.14 10.20
C ARG A 84 4.55 -4.26 10.23
N VAL A 85 4.86 -4.85 9.07
CA VAL A 85 5.89 -5.89 8.94
C VAL A 85 7.26 -5.35 9.31
N GLY A 86 7.63 -4.17 8.82
CA GLY A 86 8.90 -3.53 9.18
C GLY A 86 9.05 -3.25 10.67
N VAL A 87 7.98 -2.78 11.35
CA VAL A 87 7.98 -2.62 12.81
C VAL A 87 8.20 -3.97 13.50
N ALA A 88 7.47 -5.00 13.09
CA ALA A 88 7.62 -6.34 13.68
C ALA A 88 9.04 -6.90 13.50
N GLN A 89 9.64 -6.72 12.33
CA GLN A 89 11.01 -7.13 12.05
C GLN A 89 12.01 -6.45 12.99
N GLY A 90 11.85 -5.15 13.27
CA GLY A 90 12.72 -4.43 14.21
C GLY A 90 12.49 -4.78 15.67
N LEU A 91 11.27 -5.15 16.02
CA LEU A 91 10.96 -5.67 17.35
C LEU A 91 11.59 -7.06 17.56
N PHE A 92 11.57 -7.93 16.55
CA PHE A 92 12.28 -9.21 16.61
C PHE A 92 13.80 -9.02 16.68
N ALA A 93 14.36 -8.09 15.91
CA ALA A 93 15.79 -7.78 15.92
C ALA A 93 16.33 -7.28 17.27
N GLN A 94 15.47 -6.74 18.14
CA GLN A 94 15.85 -6.32 19.50
C GLN A 94 16.15 -7.49 20.46
N ASN A 95 15.84 -8.73 20.06
CA ASN A 95 16.11 -9.95 20.84
C ASN A 95 15.56 -9.92 22.28
N ASN A 96 14.47 -9.18 22.50
CA ASN A 96 13.73 -9.15 23.77
C ASN A 96 12.42 -9.94 23.61
N GLU A 97 12.09 -10.80 24.58
CA GLU A 97 10.90 -11.64 24.53
C GLU A 97 9.60 -10.82 24.51
N GLU A 98 9.55 -9.69 25.22
CA GLU A 98 8.38 -8.81 25.24
C GLU A 98 8.16 -8.15 23.87
N SER A 99 9.23 -7.63 23.27
CA SER A 99 9.20 -7.06 21.91
C SER A 99 8.82 -8.10 20.87
N ALA A 100 9.35 -9.33 20.98
CA ALA A 100 9.01 -10.43 20.08
C ALA A 100 7.54 -10.85 20.18
N LYS A 101 6.99 -10.90 21.41
CA LYS A 101 5.56 -11.16 21.62
C LYS A 101 4.70 -10.05 21.00
N GLN A 102 5.08 -8.79 21.19
CA GLN A 102 4.39 -7.66 20.58
C GLN A 102 4.42 -7.73 19.05
N ALA A 103 5.58 -8.04 18.46
CA ALA A 103 5.74 -8.22 17.03
C ALA A 103 4.83 -9.33 16.48
N PHE A 104 4.77 -10.45 17.20
CA PHE A 104 3.92 -11.58 16.84
C PHE A 104 2.43 -11.22 16.85
N GLU A 105 1.93 -10.57 17.91
CA GLU A 105 0.53 -10.12 17.99
C GLU A 105 0.16 -9.15 16.86
N MET A 106 1.09 -8.29 16.45
CA MET A 106 0.87 -7.39 15.30
C MET A 106 0.70 -8.17 13.98
N LEU A 107 1.40 -9.29 13.82
CA LEU A 107 1.36 -10.11 12.60
C LEU A 107 0.26 -11.16 12.60
N ARG A 108 -0.36 -11.47 13.75
CA ARG A 108 -1.39 -12.50 13.90
C ARG A 108 -2.53 -12.42 12.89
N PHE A 109 -2.96 -11.22 12.53
CA PHE A 109 -4.09 -11.00 11.62
C PHE A 109 -3.66 -10.64 10.20
N SER A 110 -2.40 -10.90 9.85
CA SER A 110 -1.79 -10.48 8.60
C SER A 110 -1.29 -11.67 7.79
N LYS A 111 -1.47 -11.58 6.46
CA LYS A 111 -0.90 -12.51 5.49
C LYS A 111 0.49 -12.01 5.11
N LEU A 112 1.51 -12.83 5.32
CA LEU A 112 2.89 -12.56 4.91
C LEU A 112 3.13 -13.18 3.53
N ASP A 113 3.71 -12.41 2.63
CA ASP A 113 4.21 -12.95 1.37
C ASP A 113 5.50 -13.76 1.62
N LYS A 114 5.85 -14.66 0.70
CA LYS A 114 7.03 -15.51 0.75
C LYS A 114 8.32 -14.73 1.01
N TYR A 115 8.51 -13.60 0.32
CA TYR A 115 9.70 -12.77 0.48
C TYR A 115 9.79 -12.17 1.89
N GLN A 116 8.67 -11.65 2.39
CA GLN A 116 8.59 -11.08 3.73
C GLN A 116 8.85 -12.13 4.79
N TRP A 117 8.34 -13.34 4.60
CA TRP A 117 8.59 -14.46 5.49
C TRP A 117 10.07 -14.84 5.55
N GLU A 118 10.76 -14.92 4.41
CA GLU A 118 12.20 -15.23 4.37
C GLU A 118 13.06 -14.16 5.05
N ASP A 119 12.71 -12.88 4.90
CA ASP A 119 13.43 -11.80 5.59
C ASP A 119 13.13 -11.75 7.08
N LEU A 120 11.88 -12.03 7.47
CA LEU A 120 11.46 -12.06 8.86
C LEU A 120 12.06 -13.25 9.61
N LYS A 121 12.18 -14.42 8.97
CA LYS A 121 12.84 -15.62 9.53
C LYS A 121 14.27 -15.36 9.99
N LYS A 122 15.00 -14.43 9.36
CA LYS A 122 16.39 -14.10 9.72
C LYS A 122 16.50 -13.47 11.11
N VAL A 123 15.47 -12.75 11.55
CA VAL A 123 15.45 -12.02 12.82
C VAL A 123 14.48 -12.62 13.84
N MET A 124 13.51 -13.42 13.38
CA MET A 124 12.46 -13.99 14.23
C MET A 124 12.98 -15.19 15.04
N PRO A 125 12.74 -15.25 16.37
CA PRO A 125 13.06 -16.43 17.17
C PRO A 125 12.28 -17.68 16.72
N GLU A 126 12.92 -18.86 16.76
CA GLU A 126 12.32 -20.13 16.30
C GLU A 126 10.97 -20.46 16.95
N LYS A 127 10.78 -20.06 18.23
CA LYS A 127 9.53 -20.24 18.98
C LYS A 127 8.32 -19.72 18.21
N TYR A 128 8.44 -18.54 17.60
CA TYR A 128 7.35 -17.88 16.87
C TYR A 128 7.23 -18.39 15.43
N GLN A 129 8.32 -18.90 14.83
CA GLN A 129 8.29 -19.39 13.45
C GLN A 129 7.32 -20.57 13.28
N ARG A 130 7.22 -21.45 14.29
CA ARG A 130 6.30 -22.62 14.27
C ARG A 130 4.82 -22.25 14.26
N ALA A 131 4.49 -21.02 14.65
CA ALA A 131 3.13 -20.53 14.68
C ALA A 131 2.66 -20.03 13.32
N PHE A 132 3.53 -19.98 12.30
CA PHE A 132 3.15 -19.64 10.93
C PHE A 132 3.00 -20.89 10.07
N GLU A 133 1.97 -20.92 9.24
CA GLU A 133 1.75 -21.97 8.24
C GLU A 133 1.64 -21.39 6.84
N PRO A 134 2.20 -22.09 5.83
CA PRO A 134 1.99 -21.72 4.43
C PRO A 134 0.54 -21.99 4.03
N ILE A 135 -0.03 -21.11 3.21
CA ILE A 135 -1.39 -21.17 2.68
C ILE A 135 -1.35 -21.19 1.16
N GLY A 136 -2.06 -22.14 0.58
CA GLY A 136 -2.37 -22.16 -0.86
C GLY A 136 -1.16 -22.42 -1.76
N HIS A 137 -1.29 -22.04 -3.03
CA HIS A 137 -0.35 -22.37 -4.10
C HIS A 137 0.76 -21.32 -4.29
N TYR A 138 0.72 -20.20 -3.55
CA TYR A 138 1.61 -19.04 -3.70
C TYR A 138 2.53 -18.82 -2.49
N ASP A 139 2.74 -19.83 -1.64
CA ASP A 139 3.66 -19.78 -0.49
C ASP A 139 3.42 -18.58 0.46
N ASP A 140 2.18 -18.09 0.58
CA ASP A 140 1.83 -17.05 1.57
C ASP A 140 1.78 -17.68 2.97
N TYR A 141 2.14 -16.95 4.02
CA TYR A 141 2.11 -17.45 5.40
C TYR A 141 1.10 -16.69 6.27
N VAL A 142 0.38 -17.40 7.13
CA VAL A 142 -0.43 -16.81 8.21
C VAL A 142 -0.10 -17.44 9.54
N VAL A 143 -0.37 -16.70 10.61
CA VAL A 143 -0.38 -17.25 11.96
C VAL A 143 -1.53 -18.23 12.11
N LYS A 144 -1.27 -19.41 12.69
CA LYS A 144 -2.31 -20.38 13.05
C LYS A 144 -3.30 -19.71 14.00
N ASN A 145 -4.59 -19.79 13.67
CA ASN A 145 -5.65 -19.23 14.53
C ASN A 145 -5.74 -19.94 15.91
N GLU A 146 -5.12 -21.12 16.05
CA GLU A 146 -5.14 -21.98 17.23
C GLU A 146 -4.02 -21.68 18.25
N VAL A 147 -3.84 -20.41 18.62
CA VAL A 147 -3.21 -20.08 19.91
C VAL A 147 -4.33 -19.58 20.83
N THR A 148 -5.18 -20.54 21.21
CA THR A 148 -6.03 -20.47 22.40
C THR A 148 -5.27 -21.16 23.51
N GLU A 149 -4.67 -20.36 24.39
CA GLU A 149 -4.57 -20.71 25.81
C GLU A 149 -5.67 -19.94 26.54
#